data_AF-E9HVW7-F1
#
_entry.id   AF-E9HVW7-F1
#
_cell.length_a   1.000
_cell.length_b   1.000
_cell.length_c   1.000
_cell.angle_alpha   90.00
_cell.angle_beta   90.00
_cell.angle_gamma   90.00
#
_symmetry.space_group_name_H-M   'P 1'
#
loop_
_entity.id
_entity.type
_entity.pdbx_description
1 polymer ?
#
loop_
_entity_poly.entity_id
_entity_poly.type
_entity_poly.pdbx_seq_one_letter_code
_entity_poly.pdbx_strand_id
1 'polypeptide(L)'
;MPRFLLTVSLPKVIQQLCTCALITDKTLQWAESRKNALTALSLVCTTVGIAPSSPGGVDQVTLAVIFRTLIDGLEDYTVDSRGEWKTSQKRLPWNHPT
;
A
#
# COMPACT_ATOMS: atom_id res chain seq x y z
N MET A 1 14.69 -10.73 5.15
CA MET A 1 13.87 -11.95 5.02
C MET A 1 14.61 -12.95 4.16
N PRO A 2 14.81 -14.19 4.61
CA PRO A 2 15.48 -15.22 3.80
C PRO A 2 14.70 -15.52 2.51
N ARG A 3 15.41 -15.56 1.38
CA ARG A 3 14.81 -15.79 0.05
C ARG A 3 13.95 -17.07 -0.01
N PHE A 4 14.42 -18.15 0.63
CA PHE A 4 13.75 -19.45 0.59
C PHE A 4 12.34 -19.42 1.21
N LEU A 5 12.13 -18.65 2.28
CA LEU A 5 10.81 -18.49 2.91
C LEU A 5 9.84 -17.74 2.00
N LEU A 6 10.34 -16.74 1.27
CA LEU A 6 9.53 -15.96 0.35
C LEU A 6 9.14 -16.78 -0.87
N THR A 7 10.05 -17.57 -1.45
CA THR A 7 9.77 -18.32 -2.69
C THR A 7 8.59 -19.30 -2.58
N VAL A 8 8.32 -19.87 -1.40
CA VAL A 8 7.20 -20.83 -1.23
C VAL A 8 5.83 -20.14 -1.26
N SER A 9 5.77 -18.86 -0.91
CA SER A 9 4.51 -18.10 -0.78
C SER A 9 4.54 -16.75 -1.48
N LEU A 10 5.48 -16.56 -2.42
CA LEU A 10 5.78 -15.28 -3.04
C LEU A 10 4.54 -14.61 -3.64
N PRO A 11 3.69 -15.31 -4.41
CA PRO A 11 2.48 -14.69 -4.97
C PRO A 11 1.54 -14.19 -3.88
N LYS A 12 1.40 -14.95 -2.79
CA LYS A 12 0.51 -14.59 -1.68
C LYS A 12 1.05 -13.38 -0.91
N VAL A 13 2.35 -13.34 -0.64
CA VAL A 13 3.00 -12.21 0.04
C VAL A 13 2.82 -10.93 -0.79
N ILE A 14 3.10 -10.98 -2.10
CA ILE A 14 2.94 -9.83 -2.98
C ILE A 14 1.49 -9.36 -3.00
N GLN A 15 0.52 -10.28 -3.17
CA GLN A 15 -0.90 -9.93 -3.19
C GLN A 15 -1.34 -9.22 -1.89
N GLN A 16 -0.93 -9.74 -0.72
CA GLN A 16 -1.31 -9.16 0.56
C GLN A 16 -0.68 -7.78 0.75
N LEU A 17 0.60 -7.61 0.38
CA LEU A 17 1.25 -6.31 0.46
C LEU A 17 0.64 -5.28 -0.50
N CYS A 18 0.28 -5.69 -1.73
CA CYS A 18 -0.47 -4.83 -2.64
C CYS A 18 -1.81 -4.41 -2.03
N THR A 19 -2.53 -5.33 -1.39
CA THR A 19 -3.80 -5.04 -0.70
C THR A 19 -3.59 -4.03 0.43
N CYS A 20 -2.53 -4.19 1.23
CA CYS A 20 -2.20 -3.26 2.31
C CYS A 20 -1.76 -1.87 1.80
N ALA A 21 -1.26 -1.78 0.57
CA ALA A 21 -0.87 -0.52 -0.04
C ALA A 21 -2.05 0.26 -0.64
N LEU A 22 -3.22 -0.38 -0.86
CA LEU A 22 -4.41 0.28 -1.37
C LEU A 22 -5.07 1.17 -0.31
N ILE A 23 -5.47 2.36 -0.74
CA ILE A 23 -6.35 3.21 0.05
C ILE A 23 -7.77 2.68 -0.08
N THR A 24 -8.47 2.62 1.03
CA THR A 24 -9.91 2.41 1.09
C THR A 24 -10.51 3.45 2.03
N ASP A 25 -11.83 3.65 1.98
CA ASP A 25 -12.52 4.55 2.91
C ASP A 25 -12.21 4.23 4.39
N LYS A 26 -11.98 2.95 4.69
CA LYS A 26 -11.68 2.47 6.05
C LYS A 26 -10.22 2.65 6.45
N THR A 27 -9.31 2.75 5.49
CA THR A 27 -7.86 2.80 5.71
C THR A 27 -7.26 4.16 5.36
N LEU A 28 -8.08 5.18 5.08
CA LEU A 28 -7.64 6.51 4.67
C LEU A 28 -6.53 7.07 5.57
N GLN A 29 -6.69 6.97 6.90
CA GLN A 29 -5.70 7.47 7.88
C GLN A 29 -4.48 6.57 8.09
N TRP A 30 -4.43 5.39 7.47
CA TRP A 30 -3.36 4.39 7.69
C TRP A 30 -2.17 4.60 6.74
N ALA A 31 -1.81 5.86 6.48
CA ALA A 31 -0.75 6.22 5.55
C ALA A 31 0.60 5.56 5.90
N GLU A 32 0.93 5.47 7.19
CA GLU A 32 2.16 4.81 7.65
C GLU A 32 2.16 3.31 7.34
N SER A 33 1.00 2.65 7.49
CA SER A 33 0.86 1.22 7.16
C SER A 33 1.04 0.97 5.66
N ARG A 34 0.45 1.83 4.81
CA ARG A 34 0.62 1.77 3.36
C ARG A 34 2.07 1.96 2.95
N LYS A 35 2.76 2.98 3.51
CA LYS A 35 4.21 3.18 3.29
C LYS A 35 5.02 1.94 3.66
N ASN A 36 4.71 1.31 4.79
CA ASN A 36 5.42 0.12 5.23
C ASN A 36 5.15 -1.09 4.29
N ALA A 37 3.95 -1.21 3.75
CA ALA A 37 3.62 -2.21 2.73
C ALA A 37 4.39 -1.98 1.42
N LEU A 38 4.48 -0.74 0.94
CA LEU A 38 5.27 -0.38 -0.24
C LEU A 38 6.77 -0.64 -0.03
N THR A 39 7.29 -0.30 1.15
CA THR A 39 8.67 -0.59 1.54
C THR A 39 8.94 -2.10 1.54
N ALA A 40 8.01 -2.90 2.08
CA ALA A 40 8.10 -4.35 2.07
C ALA A 40 8.04 -4.93 0.65
N LEU A 41 7.19 -4.39 -0.24
CA LEU A 41 7.15 -4.79 -1.66
C LEU A 41 8.51 -4.57 -2.33
N SER A 42 9.12 -3.40 -2.10
CA SER A 42 10.46 -3.11 -2.63
C SER A 42 11.51 -4.11 -2.12
N LEU A 43 11.48 -4.44 -0.83
CA LEU A 43 12.41 -5.42 -0.24
C LEU A 43 12.20 -6.83 -0.79
N VAL A 44 10.94 -7.24 -1.00
CA VAL A 44 10.63 -8.54 -1.63
C VAL A 44 11.22 -8.57 -3.03
N CYS A 45 11.00 -7.54 -3.85
CA CYS A 45 11.55 -7.45 -5.20
C CYS A 45 13.09 -7.55 -5.20
N THR A 46 13.77 -6.84 -4.30
CA THR A 46 15.23 -6.90 -4.17
C THR A 46 15.71 -8.28 -3.71
N THR A 47 14.95 -8.96 -2.84
CA THR A 47 15.33 -10.26 -2.27
C THR A 47 15.15 -11.43 -3.25
N VAL A 48 14.02 -11.46 -3.97
CA VAL A 48 13.71 -12.53 -4.93
C VAL A 48 14.18 -12.21 -6.36
N GLY A 49 14.47 -10.94 -6.65
CA GLY A 49 14.86 -10.52 -7.99
C GLY A 49 13.77 -10.73 -9.04
N ILE A 50 14.05 -10.26 -10.25
CA ILE A 50 13.19 -10.46 -11.41
C ILE A 50 13.65 -11.75 -12.10
N ALA A 51 12.74 -12.70 -12.27
CA ALA A 51 13.05 -13.96 -12.93
C ALA A 51 11.88 -14.36 -13.84
N PRO A 52 11.86 -13.90 -15.10
CA PRO A 52 10.73 -14.10 -16.01
C PRO A 52 10.41 -15.57 -16.29
N SER A 53 11.39 -16.45 -16.11
CA SER A 53 11.33 -17.86 -16.51
C SER A 53 11.58 -18.83 -15.35
N SER A 54 11.65 -18.35 -14.11
CA SER A 54 11.96 -19.18 -12.94
C SER A 54 10.87 -19.06 -11.87
N PRO A 55 10.39 -20.17 -11.29
CA PRO A 55 9.35 -20.16 -10.26
C PRO A 55 9.77 -19.46 -8.95
N GLY A 56 11.03 -19.05 -8.83
CA GLY A 56 11.59 -18.42 -7.63
C GLY A 56 11.77 -16.90 -7.69
N GLY A 57 11.19 -16.20 -8.67
CA GLY A 57 11.30 -14.74 -8.79
C GLY A 57 10.03 -14.08 -9.29
N VAL A 58 10.08 -12.76 -9.45
CA VAL A 58 8.95 -11.96 -9.94
C VAL A 58 8.86 -12.07 -11.46
N ASP A 59 7.73 -12.56 -11.98
CA ASP A 59 7.43 -12.56 -13.41
C ASP A 59 7.00 -11.16 -13.91
N GLN A 60 6.82 -11.00 -15.22
CA GLN A 60 6.47 -9.69 -15.79
C GLN A 60 5.08 -9.20 -15.36
N VAL A 61 4.11 -10.11 -15.20
CA VAL A 61 2.74 -9.75 -14.82
C VAL A 61 2.71 -9.23 -13.39
N THR A 62 3.37 -9.94 -12.49
CA THR A 62 3.52 -9.57 -11.08
C THR A 62 4.31 -8.27 -10.95
N LEU A 63 5.36 -8.09 -11.75
CA LEU A 63 6.13 -6.86 -11.79
C LEU A 63 5.27 -5.67 -12.19
N ALA A 64 4.40 -5.83 -13.19
CA ALA A 64 3.47 -4.77 -13.61
C ALA A 64 2.49 -4.39 -12.49
N VAL A 65 1.96 -5.37 -11.76
CA VAL A 65 1.07 -5.13 -10.60
C VAL A 65 1.81 -4.35 -9.50
N ILE A 66 3.05 -4.73 -9.21
CA ILE A 66 3.87 -4.05 -8.20
C ILE A 66 4.15 -2.60 -8.60
N PHE A 67 4.55 -2.36 -9.86
CA PHE A 67 4.76 -1.00 -10.36
C PHE A 67 3.48 -0.17 -10.29
N ARG A 68 2.35 -0.74 -10.69
CA ARG A 68 1.06 -0.05 -10.59
C ARG A 68 0.76 0.34 -9.14
N THR A 69 0.93 -0.59 -8.21
CA THR A 69 0.73 -0.36 -6.77
C THR A 69 1.64 0.75 -6.23
N LEU A 70 2.90 0.79 -6.65
CA LEU A 70 3.85 1.84 -6.26
C LEU A 70 3.43 3.21 -6.80
N ILE A 71 3.02 3.29 -8.07
CA ILE A 71 2.57 4.54 -8.70
C ILE A 71 1.29 5.05 -8.03
N ASP A 72 0.29 4.19 -7.82
CA ASP A 72 -0.95 4.54 -7.15
C ASP A 72 -0.66 5.03 -5.70
N GLY A 73 0.34 4.43 -5.03
CA GLY A 73 0.78 4.87 -3.70
C GLY A 73 1.53 6.21 -3.68
N LEU A 74 2.12 6.66 -4.79
CA LEU A 74 2.73 7.99 -4.89
C LEU A 74 1.66 9.07 -5.03
N GLU A 75 0.59 8.79 -5.77
CA GLU A 75 -0.54 9.71 -5.93
C GLU A 75 -1.19 10.03 -4.57
N ASP A 76 -1.35 9.01 -3.72
CA ASP A 76 -1.82 9.13 -2.33
C ASP A 76 -1.00 10.12 -1.49
N TYR A 77 0.34 10.07 -1.60
CA TYR A 77 1.23 10.93 -0.82
C TYR A 77 1.19 12.40 -1.29
N THR A 78 0.81 12.64 -2.54
CA THR A 78 0.64 14.00 -3.09
C THR A 78 -0.70 14.63 -2.73
N VAL A 79 -1.71 13.82 -2.38
CA VAL A 79 -2.96 14.28 -1.74
C VAL A 79 -2.71 14.43 -0.24
N ASP A 80 -1.75 15.28 0.10
CA ASP A 80 -1.41 15.55 1.47
C ASP A 80 -2.47 16.44 2.14
N SER A 81 -3.56 15.83 2.60
CA SER A 81 -4.56 16.47 3.47
C SER A 81 -4.07 16.62 4.92
N ARG A 82 -2.75 16.75 5.17
CA ARG A 82 -2.18 16.94 6.54
C ARG A 82 -2.75 18.15 7.28
N GLY A 83 -3.53 19.03 6.63
CA GLY A 83 -4.12 20.24 7.21
C GLY A 83 -5.58 20.19 7.68
N GLU A 84 -6.43 19.25 7.27
CA GLU A 84 -7.89 19.52 7.28
C GLU A 84 -8.83 18.50 7.94
N TRP A 85 -8.31 17.55 8.72
CA TRP A 85 -9.18 16.70 9.55
C TRP A 85 -9.71 17.40 10.82
N LYS A 86 -9.22 18.60 11.15
CA LYS A 86 -9.64 19.31 12.38
C LYS A 86 -10.94 20.12 12.25
N THR A 87 -11.57 20.22 11.07
CA THR A 87 -12.66 21.21 10.88
C THR A 87 -14.04 20.63 10.59
N SER A 88 -14.22 19.30 10.58
CA SER A 88 -15.52 18.70 10.26
C SER A 88 -16.26 18.03 11.44
N GLN A 89 -15.74 18.12 12.67
CA GLN A 89 -16.40 17.54 13.86
C GLN A 89 -17.06 18.57 14.80
N LYS A 90 -17.12 19.87 14.44
CA LYS A 90 -17.94 20.86 15.17
C LYS A 90 -18.50 21.96 14.26
N ARG A 91 -19.45 21.62 13.40
CA ARG A 91 -20.52 22.55 13.00
C ARG A 91 -21.86 21.86 13.23
N LEU A 92 -22.25 21.78 14.50
CA LEU A 92 -23.64 21.53 14.84
C LEU A 92 -24.43 22.80 14.46
N PRO A 93 -25.53 22.69 13.69
CA PRO A 93 -26.39 23.82 13.42
C PRO A 93 -27.12 24.24 14.70
N TRP A 94 -27.16 25.55 14.94
CA TRP A 94 -27.88 26.20 16.04
C TRP A 94 -29.37 25.80 16.10
N ASN A 95 -29.92 25.65 17.30
CA ASN A 95 -31.23 26.20 17.68
C ASN A 95 -31.47 26.17 19.21
N HIS A 96 -31.69 27.36 19.79
CA HIS A 96 -32.39 27.66 21.07
C HIS A 96 -33.91 27.32 20.93
N PRO A 97 -34.78 27.23 21.98
CA PRO A 97 -34.95 28.10 23.19
C PRO A 97 -35.27 27.29 24.48
N THR A 98 -35.51 27.79 25.70
CA THR A 98 -35.95 29.05 26.33
C THR A 98 -35.16 29.29 27.61
#